data_AF-A0A9P5II33-F1
#
_entry.id   AF-A0A9P5II33-F1
#
_cell.length_a   1.000
_cell.length_b   1.000
_cell.length_c   1.000
_cell.angle_alpha   90.00
_cell.angle_beta   90.00
_cell.angle_gamma   90.00
#
_symmetry.space_group_name_H-M   'P 1'
#
loop_
_entity.id
_entity.type
_entity.pdbx_description
1 polymer ?
#
loop_
_entity_poly.entity_id
_entity_poly.type
_entity_poly.pdbx_seq_one_letter_code
_entity_poly.pdbx_strand_id
1 'polypeptide(L)'
;MKFTQVALPLLFSGAAFAAPAADKTLKARSTQICGQYDSVATGAYTVYQDLWGKDSATSGSQCSTVTSLSGSTIVWSTSWSWAGASRSVKSYANVALNSVVTAGVKVSSISAIPAVWKWGYTGSSIVADVSWDIFTASTAGGTNEYEIMIWLAAIGGAGPISSTGSPIATATIAGYEFKLYSGPNGDTTVYSFVASTEATNFNGDLMDFLNYLATNEGWSTSQYINVLEAGTEPFTGSNAVFDVSAYSVSITQGSAVKVIASSSTPVSTSKATPTTTSTIKATSTVKTTVAAVPTSKATSSKTSVAAVATSTPASSSTGSVPLYGNCTGGLACATGTCVEQNAYYSQCVAA
;
A
#
# COMPACT_ATOMS: atom_id res chain seq x y z
N MET A 1 -26.73 -72.32 -69.63
CA MET A 1 -26.92 -72.96 -68.31
C MET A 1 -27.04 -71.84 -67.29
N LYS A 2 -28.16 -71.77 -66.55
CA LYS A 2 -28.39 -70.76 -65.50
C LYS A 2 -27.54 -71.10 -64.27
N PHE A 3 -26.77 -70.14 -63.77
CA PHE A 3 -26.16 -70.22 -62.43
C PHE A 3 -26.57 -69.02 -61.60
N THR A 4 -27.26 -69.34 -60.52
CA THR A 4 -27.61 -68.54 -59.35
C THR A 4 -26.34 -68.16 -58.60
N GLN A 5 -26.20 -66.90 -58.14
CA GLN A 5 -25.39 -66.59 -56.97
C GLN A 5 -26.07 -65.54 -56.08
N VAL A 6 -26.15 -65.91 -54.81
CA VAL A 6 -26.77 -65.24 -53.68
C VAL A 6 -25.86 -64.12 -53.19
N ALA A 7 -26.42 -62.92 -52.98
CA ALA A 7 -25.71 -61.79 -52.38
C ALA A 7 -25.68 -61.93 -50.85
N LEU A 8 -24.49 -61.82 -50.26
CA LEU A 8 -24.27 -61.75 -48.81
C LEU A 8 -23.79 -60.33 -48.46
N PRO A 9 -24.40 -59.62 -47.50
CA PRO A 9 -23.96 -58.28 -47.14
C PRO A 9 -22.80 -58.35 -46.13
N LEU A 10 -21.66 -57.76 -46.49
CA LEU A 10 -20.54 -57.50 -45.58
C LEU A 10 -20.79 -56.17 -44.85
N LEU A 11 -21.08 -56.26 -43.55
CA LEU A 11 -21.11 -55.11 -42.63
C LEU A 11 -19.68 -54.72 -42.26
N PHE A 12 -19.22 -53.55 -42.72
CA PHE A 12 -18.00 -52.92 -42.21
C PHE A 12 -18.34 -52.08 -40.97
N SER A 13 -17.97 -52.56 -39.79
CA SER A 13 -17.95 -51.76 -38.56
C SER A 13 -16.77 -50.79 -38.59
N GLY A 14 -17.02 -49.53 -38.95
CA GLY A 14 -16.06 -48.45 -38.79
C GLY A 14 -15.94 -48.06 -37.31
N ALA A 15 -14.82 -48.37 -36.68
CA ALA A 15 -14.48 -47.83 -35.36
C ALA A 15 -14.13 -46.34 -35.52
N ALA A 16 -15.03 -45.46 -35.08
CA ALA A 16 -14.74 -44.04 -34.95
C ALA A 16 -13.77 -43.83 -33.79
N PHE A 17 -12.52 -43.47 -34.10
CA PHE A 17 -11.59 -42.94 -33.11
C PHE A 17 -12.12 -41.58 -32.67
N ALA A 18 -12.67 -41.49 -31.46
CA ALA A 18 -12.98 -40.22 -30.83
C ALA A 18 -11.65 -39.49 -30.59
N ALA A 19 -11.41 -38.42 -31.34
CA ALA A 19 -10.34 -37.47 -31.02
C ALA A 19 -10.60 -36.93 -29.61
N PRO A 20 -9.58 -36.80 -28.74
CA PRO A 20 -9.77 -36.18 -27.44
C PRO A 20 -10.29 -34.77 -27.69
N ALA A 21 -11.42 -34.44 -27.07
CA ALA A 21 -11.96 -33.09 -27.12
C ALA A 21 -10.85 -32.15 -26.63
N ALA A 22 -10.46 -31.19 -27.48
CA ALA A 22 -9.59 -30.12 -27.05
C ALA A 22 -10.21 -29.48 -25.81
N ASP A 23 -9.49 -29.55 -24.70
CA ASP A 23 -9.88 -28.92 -23.45
C ASP A 23 -10.00 -27.43 -23.71
N LYS A 24 -11.24 -26.95 -23.86
CA LYS A 24 -11.55 -25.52 -23.92
C LYS A 24 -11.53 -24.98 -22.51
N THR A 25 -10.39 -25.10 -21.83
CA THR A 25 -10.18 -24.37 -20.59
C THR A 25 -10.17 -22.89 -20.95
N LEU A 26 -11.24 -22.18 -20.62
CA LEU A 26 -11.29 -20.73 -20.73
C LEU A 26 -10.17 -20.20 -19.83
N LYS A 27 -9.09 -19.67 -20.42
CA LYS A 27 -8.15 -18.83 -19.66
C LYS A 27 -8.97 -17.70 -19.05
N ALA A 28 -8.80 -17.45 -17.76
CA ALA A 28 -9.28 -16.25 -17.10
C ALA A 28 -8.89 -15.06 -17.99
N ARG A 29 -9.89 -14.30 -18.48
CA ARG A 29 -9.62 -13.09 -19.25
C ARG A 29 -9.17 -12.03 -18.26
N SER A 30 -7.94 -11.57 -18.41
CA SER A 30 -7.46 -10.39 -17.69
C SER A 30 -8.34 -9.19 -18.07
N THR A 31 -8.72 -8.38 -17.09
CA THR A 31 -9.51 -7.16 -17.32
C THR A 31 -8.61 -5.96 -17.09
N GLN A 32 -8.41 -5.16 -18.14
CA GLN A 32 -7.65 -3.91 -18.07
C GLN A 32 -8.61 -2.72 -17.96
N ILE A 33 -8.24 -1.77 -17.11
CA ILE A 33 -8.94 -0.51 -16.86
C ILE A 33 -7.95 0.66 -16.92
N CYS A 34 -8.36 1.80 -17.50
CA CYS A 34 -7.48 2.96 -17.72
C CYS A 34 -8.16 4.30 -17.45
N GLY A 35 -9.50 4.32 -17.37
CA GLY A 35 -10.26 5.49 -16.97
C GLY A 35 -9.96 5.88 -15.53
N GLN A 36 -10.06 7.18 -15.25
CA GLN A 36 -9.71 7.77 -13.96
C GLN A 36 -10.39 7.09 -12.78
N TYR A 37 -11.64 6.65 -12.96
CA TYR A 37 -12.43 6.02 -11.93
C TYR A 37 -12.96 4.64 -12.33
N ASP A 38 -12.30 4.01 -13.31
CA ASP A 38 -12.64 2.64 -13.66
C ASP A 38 -12.37 1.71 -12.46
N SER A 39 -13.14 0.65 -12.35
CA SER A 39 -12.94 -0.39 -11.33
C SER A 39 -13.33 -1.77 -11.83
N VAL A 40 -12.83 -2.81 -11.16
CA VAL A 40 -13.16 -4.22 -11.41
C VAL A 40 -13.44 -4.92 -10.09
N ALA A 41 -14.71 -5.28 -9.86
CA ALA A 41 -15.09 -6.16 -8.76
C ALA A 41 -14.65 -7.61 -9.06
N THR A 42 -13.98 -8.26 -8.11
CA THR A 42 -13.49 -9.64 -8.25
C THR A 42 -13.39 -10.35 -6.90
N GLY A 43 -14.21 -11.39 -6.70
CA GLY A 43 -14.27 -12.12 -5.44
C GLY A 43 -14.62 -11.23 -4.24
N ALA A 44 -13.76 -11.24 -3.21
CA ALA A 44 -13.92 -10.41 -2.03
C ALA A 44 -13.44 -8.96 -2.22
N TYR A 45 -12.91 -8.63 -3.40
CA TYR A 45 -12.22 -7.37 -3.65
C TYR A 45 -12.89 -6.51 -4.72
N THR A 46 -12.54 -5.23 -4.71
CA THR A 46 -12.68 -4.34 -5.87
C THR A 46 -11.33 -3.70 -6.16
N VAL A 47 -10.90 -3.76 -7.42
CA VAL A 47 -9.66 -3.10 -7.88
C VAL A 47 -10.02 -1.76 -8.50
N TYR A 48 -9.43 -0.69 -8.00
CA TYR A 48 -9.69 0.68 -8.45
C TYR A 48 -8.51 1.25 -9.23
N GLN A 49 -8.80 2.05 -10.26
CA GLN A 49 -7.78 2.86 -10.91
C GLN A 49 -7.39 4.09 -10.07
N ASP A 50 -8.41 4.75 -9.53
CA ASP A 50 -8.31 5.92 -8.65
C ASP A 50 -7.23 6.93 -9.04
N LEU A 51 -7.35 7.51 -10.25
CA LEU A 51 -6.44 8.56 -10.74
C LEU A 51 -6.84 9.95 -10.22
N TRP A 52 -7.12 10.06 -8.92
CA TRP A 52 -7.65 11.26 -8.28
C TRP A 52 -6.76 12.49 -8.46
N GLY A 53 -5.44 12.31 -8.39
CA GLY A 53 -4.44 13.38 -8.44
C GLY A 53 -3.92 13.68 -9.85
N LYS A 54 -4.46 13.02 -10.89
CA LYS A 54 -3.88 13.07 -12.24
C LYS A 54 -3.79 14.48 -12.83
N ASP A 55 -4.73 15.36 -12.46
CA ASP A 55 -4.81 16.72 -13.00
C ASP A 55 -3.68 17.63 -12.48
N SER A 56 -2.97 17.20 -11.42
CA SER A 56 -1.73 17.86 -10.98
C SER A 56 -0.53 17.53 -11.89
N ALA A 57 -0.60 16.46 -12.68
CA ALA A 57 0.46 16.07 -13.60
C ALA A 57 0.53 17.02 -14.79
N THR A 58 1.74 17.30 -15.26
CA THR A 58 1.92 17.98 -16.56
C THR A 58 1.63 17.04 -17.73
N SER A 59 1.85 15.75 -17.53
CA SER A 59 1.52 14.68 -18.47
C SER A 59 1.59 13.32 -17.79
N GLY A 60 0.92 12.33 -18.37
CA GLY A 60 1.02 10.95 -17.95
C GLY A 60 -0.24 10.14 -18.23
N SER A 61 -0.16 8.86 -17.90
CA SER A 61 -1.24 7.90 -18.03
C SER A 61 -1.00 6.71 -17.12
N GLN A 62 -2.06 6.01 -16.75
CA GLN A 62 -1.99 4.79 -15.95
C GLN A 62 -3.09 3.83 -16.35
N CYS A 63 -2.79 2.53 -16.33
CA CYS A 63 -3.76 1.46 -16.52
C CYS A 63 -3.49 0.33 -15.53
N SER A 64 -4.55 -0.23 -14.95
CA SER A 64 -4.48 -1.41 -14.09
C SER A 64 -5.06 -2.63 -14.78
N THR A 65 -4.54 -3.81 -14.46
CA THR A 65 -4.98 -5.09 -15.00
C THR A 65 -5.21 -6.09 -13.88
N VAL A 66 -6.44 -6.59 -13.75
CA VAL A 66 -6.74 -7.75 -12.91
C VAL A 66 -6.44 -9.00 -13.73
N THR A 67 -5.46 -9.78 -13.30
CA THR A 67 -4.98 -10.96 -14.05
C THR A 67 -5.74 -12.21 -13.67
N SER A 68 -5.88 -12.48 -12.36
CA SER A 68 -6.58 -13.67 -11.87
C SER A 68 -6.97 -13.56 -10.39
N LEU A 69 -7.92 -14.40 -10.00
CA LEU A 69 -8.25 -14.67 -8.60
C LEU A 69 -8.24 -16.19 -8.39
N SER A 70 -7.52 -16.66 -7.38
CA SER A 70 -7.52 -18.07 -6.97
C SER A 70 -7.80 -18.15 -5.47
N GLY A 71 -8.97 -18.68 -5.09
CA GLY A 71 -9.43 -18.58 -3.71
C GLY A 71 -9.61 -17.12 -3.29
N SER A 72 -8.91 -16.71 -2.23
CA SER A 72 -8.87 -15.31 -1.76
C SER A 72 -7.62 -14.56 -2.24
N THR A 73 -6.79 -15.14 -3.09
CA THR A 73 -5.55 -14.51 -3.56
C THR A 73 -5.75 -13.90 -4.95
N ILE A 74 -5.61 -12.58 -5.04
CA ILE A 74 -5.69 -11.82 -6.28
C ILE A 74 -4.29 -11.58 -6.86
N VAL A 75 -4.21 -11.59 -8.20
CA VAL A 75 -3.04 -11.19 -8.99
C VAL A 75 -3.45 -10.03 -9.88
N TRP A 76 -2.76 -8.91 -9.77
CA TRP A 76 -3.07 -7.70 -10.53
C TRP A 76 -1.81 -6.85 -10.72
N SER A 77 -1.87 -5.86 -11.59
CA SER A 77 -0.78 -4.92 -11.80
C SER A 77 -1.29 -3.54 -12.19
N THR A 78 -0.46 -2.51 -12.03
CA THR A 78 -0.69 -1.19 -12.60
C THR A 78 0.56 -0.71 -13.33
N SER A 79 0.38 -0.18 -14.53
CA SER A 79 1.44 0.38 -15.36
C SER A 79 1.19 1.87 -15.56
N TRP A 80 2.21 2.70 -15.37
CA TRP A 80 2.04 4.15 -15.44
C TRP A 80 3.29 4.91 -15.88
N SER A 81 3.06 6.16 -16.25
CA SER A 81 4.08 7.19 -16.40
C SER A 81 3.45 8.51 -15.98
N TRP A 82 4.11 9.24 -15.08
CA TRP A 82 3.63 10.51 -14.54
C TRP A 82 4.76 11.52 -14.47
N ALA A 83 4.49 12.75 -14.90
CA ALA A 83 5.43 13.87 -14.88
C ALA A 83 4.80 15.12 -14.27
N GLY A 84 5.65 16.02 -13.77
CA GLY A 84 5.21 17.26 -13.12
C GLY A 84 4.70 17.06 -11.69
N ALA A 85 4.54 18.17 -10.97
CA ALA A 85 4.10 18.21 -9.57
C ALA A 85 4.75 17.10 -8.71
N SER A 86 6.08 17.14 -8.56
CA SER A 86 6.88 16.04 -8.00
C SER A 86 6.61 15.71 -6.53
N ARG A 87 5.75 16.48 -5.87
CA ARG A 87 5.33 16.30 -4.47
C ARG A 87 3.82 16.01 -4.34
N SER A 88 3.13 15.85 -5.46
CA SER A 88 1.71 15.52 -5.50
C SER A 88 1.54 14.10 -5.99
N VAL A 89 0.83 13.28 -5.22
CA VAL A 89 0.39 11.96 -5.65
C VAL A 89 -0.54 12.12 -6.87
N LYS A 90 -0.45 11.18 -7.82
CA LYS A 90 -1.28 11.19 -9.04
C LYS A 90 -2.45 10.21 -8.99
N SER A 91 -2.33 9.16 -8.20
CA SER A 91 -3.33 8.10 -8.10
C SER A 91 -3.11 7.26 -6.85
N TYR A 92 -4.09 6.44 -6.51
CA TYR A 92 -3.91 5.32 -5.60
C TYR A 92 -4.59 4.07 -6.17
N ALA A 93 -4.02 3.51 -7.24
CA ALA A 93 -4.53 2.26 -7.77
C ALA A 93 -4.36 1.16 -6.70
N ASN A 94 -5.46 0.53 -6.32
CA ASN A 94 -5.51 -0.30 -5.10
C ASN A 94 -6.51 -1.46 -5.22
N VAL A 95 -6.39 -2.39 -4.28
CA VAL A 95 -7.36 -3.47 -4.01
C VAL A 95 -8.05 -3.21 -2.68
N ALA A 96 -9.37 -2.97 -2.71
CA ALA A 96 -10.20 -2.76 -1.53
C ALA A 96 -10.89 -4.05 -1.08
N LEU A 97 -11.00 -4.29 0.23
CA LEU A 97 -11.78 -5.41 0.80
C LEU A 97 -13.27 -5.02 0.95
N ASN A 98 -14.13 -5.63 0.13
CA ASN A 98 -15.54 -5.23 0.00
C ASN A 98 -16.35 -5.34 1.30
N SER A 99 -16.06 -6.34 2.15
CA SER A 99 -16.77 -6.54 3.41
C SER A 99 -16.60 -5.39 4.39
N VAL A 100 -15.47 -4.67 4.30
CA VAL A 100 -15.16 -3.52 5.16
C VAL A 100 -15.90 -2.29 4.66
N VAL A 101 -15.78 -1.99 3.36
CA VAL A 101 -16.43 -0.84 2.71
C VAL A 101 -17.96 -0.88 2.88
N THR A 102 -18.56 -2.07 2.84
CA THR A 102 -20.02 -2.22 2.89
C THR A 102 -20.59 -2.03 4.30
N ALA A 103 -19.93 -2.55 5.33
CA ALA A 103 -20.54 -2.68 6.67
C ALA A 103 -19.83 -1.90 7.76
N GLY A 104 -18.56 -1.53 7.56
CA GLY A 104 -17.64 -1.16 8.63
C GLY A 104 -17.40 -2.32 9.61
N VAL A 105 -16.20 -2.43 10.17
CA VAL A 105 -15.91 -3.46 11.18
C VAL A 105 -15.36 -2.81 12.44
N LYS A 106 -16.05 -3.04 13.57
CA LYS A 106 -15.61 -2.51 14.86
C LYS A 106 -14.29 -3.15 15.25
N VAL A 107 -13.27 -2.33 15.49
CA VAL A 107 -11.91 -2.76 15.81
C VAL A 107 -11.89 -3.69 17.02
N SER A 108 -12.65 -3.36 18.08
CA SER A 108 -12.76 -4.20 19.27
C SER A 108 -13.36 -5.61 19.04
N SER A 109 -13.94 -5.88 17.87
CA SER A 109 -14.49 -7.21 17.51
C SER A 109 -13.51 -8.06 16.68
N ILE A 110 -12.39 -7.48 16.24
CA ILE A 110 -11.42 -8.11 15.36
C ILE A 110 -10.37 -8.82 16.21
N SER A 111 -10.14 -10.10 15.93
CA SER A 111 -9.08 -10.88 16.56
C SER A 111 -7.81 -10.92 15.71
N ALA A 112 -7.94 -10.85 14.38
CA ALA A 112 -6.83 -10.88 13.44
C ALA A 112 -7.22 -10.25 12.08
N ILE A 113 -6.25 -9.64 11.41
CA ILE A 113 -6.31 -9.16 10.02
C ILE A 113 -5.13 -9.77 9.25
N PRO A 114 -5.14 -11.10 8.99
CA PRO A 114 -4.04 -11.75 8.30
C PRO A 114 -3.92 -11.22 6.86
N ALA A 115 -2.70 -10.85 6.47
CA ALA A 115 -2.40 -10.30 5.16
C ALA A 115 -1.13 -10.94 4.56
N VAL A 116 -1.19 -11.22 3.26
CA VAL A 116 -0.05 -11.62 2.43
C VAL A 116 0.02 -10.66 1.26
N TRP A 117 1.21 -10.12 1.00
CA TRP A 117 1.43 -9.24 -0.15
C TRP A 117 2.81 -9.48 -0.76
N LYS A 118 2.81 -9.97 -2.00
CA LYS A 118 4.00 -10.20 -2.82
C LYS A 118 3.93 -9.33 -4.07
N TRP A 119 4.91 -8.46 -4.24
CA TRP A 119 4.91 -7.48 -5.30
C TRP A 119 6.31 -7.18 -5.83
N GLY A 120 6.38 -6.53 -6.98
CA GLY A 120 7.60 -5.98 -7.55
C GLY A 120 7.34 -4.68 -8.29
N TYR A 121 8.38 -3.85 -8.42
CA TYR A 121 8.31 -2.58 -9.16
C TYR A 121 9.45 -2.52 -10.18
N THR A 122 9.13 -2.18 -11.42
CA THR A 122 10.11 -1.89 -12.46
C THR A 122 9.80 -0.57 -13.14
N GLY A 123 10.81 0.08 -13.72
CA GLY A 123 10.65 1.34 -14.44
C GLY A 123 11.85 2.25 -14.25
N SER A 124 11.68 3.53 -14.58
CA SER A 124 12.75 4.54 -14.50
C SER A 124 12.33 5.76 -13.70
N SER A 125 13.21 6.20 -12.80
CA SER A 125 13.02 7.38 -11.94
C SER A 125 11.71 7.36 -11.15
N ILE A 126 11.35 6.18 -10.64
CA ILE A 126 10.12 5.99 -9.87
C ILE A 126 10.24 6.72 -8.53
N VAL A 127 9.25 7.56 -8.25
CA VAL A 127 8.95 8.12 -6.94
C VAL A 127 7.53 7.67 -6.61
N ALA A 128 7.39 6.73 -5.68
CA ALA A 128 6.12 6.12 -5.30
C ALA A 128 6.26 5.42 -3.94
N ASP A 129 5.14 5.17 -3.26
CA ASP A 129 5.09 4.16 -2.20
C ASP A 129 4.35 2.89 -2.64
N VAL A 130 4.41 1.89 -1.77
CA VAL A 130 3.55 0.70 -1.80
C VAL A 130 3.02 0.51 -0.40
N SER A 131 1.71 0.61 -0.23
CA SER A 131 1.11 0.82 1.08
C SER A 131 -0.25 0.15 1.23
N TRP A 132 -0.53 -0.32 2.45
CA TRP A 132 -1.93 -0.41 2.88
C TRP A 132 -2.41 0.96 3.30
N ASP A 133 -3.70 1.18 3.11
CA ASP A 133 -4.42 2.36 3.55
C ASP A 133 -5.72 1.94 4.27
N ILE A 134 -5.89 2.44 5.49
CA ILE A 134 -6.93 2.00 6.42
C ILE A 134 -7.60 3.23 7.03
N PHE A 135 -8.87 3.43 6.73
CA PHE A 135 -9.63 4.54 7.32
C PHE A 135 -10.52 4.06 8.46
N THR A 136 -10.55 4.85 9.54
CA THR A 136 -11.40 4.57 10.69
C THR A 136 -12.22 5.77 11.15
N ALA A 137 -13.39 5.48 11.71
CA ALA A 137 -14.29 6.46 12.30
C ALA A 137 -14.95 5.93 13.58
N SER A 138 -15.58 6.82 14.36
CA SER A 138 -16.34 6.42 15.56
C SER A 138 -17.58 5.56 15.26
N THR A 139 -18.08 5.59 14.02
CA THR A 139 -19.24 4.82 13.57
C THR A 139 -18.97 4.13 12.23
N ALA A 140 -19.61 2.99 12.00
CA ALA A 140 -19.63 2.34 10.69
C ALA A 140 -20.16 3.31 9.62
N GLY A 141 -19.39 3.50 8.54
CA GLY A 141 -19.72 4.40 7.43
C GLY A 141 -19.69 5.91 7.77
N GLY A 142 -19.25 6.28 8.98
CA GLY A 142 -19.08 7.68 9.38
C GLY A 142 -17.86 8.34 8.77
N THR A 143 -17.80 9.67 8.90
CA THR A 143 -16.65 10.51 8.53
C THR A 143 -15.35 10.01 9.14
N ASN A 144 -14.32 9.84 8.30
CA ASN A 144 -13.03 9.33 8.72
C ASN A 144 -12.30 10.30 9.66
N GLU A 145 -11.95 9.79 10.84
CA GLU A 145 -11.19 10.50 11.88
C GLU A 145 -9.70 10.18 11.79
N TYR A 146 -9.37 8.96 11.37
CA TYR A 146 -8.00 8.48 11.23
C TYR A 146 -7.78 7.78 9.90
N GLU A 147 -6.56 7.93 9.40
CA GLU A 147 -5.98 7.21 8.27
C GLU A 147 -4.72 6.51 8.78
N ILE A 148 -4.64 5.19 8.64
CA ILE A 148 -3.51 4.38 9.07
C ILE A 148 -2.89 3.73 7.84
N MET A 149 -1.78 4.28 7.39
CA MET A 149 -1.02 3.72 6.29
C MET A 149 0.11 2.82 6.76
N ILE A 150 0.33 1.72 6.05
CA ILE A 150 1.44 0.80 6.32
C ILE A 150 2.22 0.64 5.02
N TRP A 151 3.31 1.40 4.89
CA TRP A 151 4.15 1.46 3.69
C TRP A 151 5.20 0.35 3.75
N LEU A 152 5.09 -0.60 2.82
CA LEU A 152 6.10 -1.62 2.57
C LEU A 152 7.30 -1.07 1.80
N ALA A 153 7.13 0.07 1.10
CA ALA A 153 8.19 0.72 0.36
C ALA A 153 8.01 2.25 0.31
N ALA A 154 9.13 2.96 0.31
CA ALA A 154 9.22 4.38 0.00
C ALA A 154 10.28 4.55 -1.09
N ILE A 155 9.85 4.56 -2.35
CA ILE A 155 10.73 4.49 -3.53
C ILE A 155 11.05 5.89 -4.01
N GLY A 156 12.32 6.14 -4.35
CA GLY A 156 12.75 7.38 -5.02
C GLY A 156 12.62 8.65 -4.17
N GLY A 157 12.49 8.54 -2.85
CA GLY A 157 12.32 9.67 -1.94
C GLY A 157 10.87 10.08 -1.68
N ALA A 158 9.89 9.21 -2.01
CA ALA A 158 8.53 9.34 -1.49
C ALA A 158 8.56 9.41 0.05
N GLY A 159 7.70 10.26 0.63
CA GLY A 159 7.67 10.48 2.07
C GLY A 159 6.23 10.61 2.58
N PRO A 160 5.95 10.10 3.79
CA PRO A 160 4.60 10.12 4.35
C PRO A 160 4.22 11.52 4.85
N ILE A 161 2.92 11.69 5.13
CA ILE A 161 2.41 12.86 5.85
C ILE A 161 3.06 12.91 7.24
N SER A 162 3.60 14.06 7.60
CA SER A 162 4.25 14.26 8.89
C SER A 162 4.27 15.73 9.30
N SER A 163 3.84 16.02 10.54
CA SER A 163 3.90 17.37 11.11
C SER A 163 5.32 17.88 11.30
N THR A 164 6.29 16.98 11.51
CA THR A 164 7.68 17.34 11.86
C THR A 164 8.69 16.96 10.78
N GLY A 165 8.27 16.14 9.80
CA GLY A 165 9.16 15.51 8.83
C GLY A 165 10.09 14.44 9.44
N SER A 166 9.88 14.07 10.71
CA SER A 166 10.67 13.06 11.43
C SER A 166 9.76 12.00 12.03
N PRO A 167 10.24 10.75 12.18
CA PRO A 167 9.45 9.72 12.83
C PRO A 167 9.23 10.06 14.30
N ILE A 168 8.02 9.79 14.79
CA ILE A 168 7.65 9.91 16.21
C ILE A 168 8.07 8.68 17.01
N ALA A 169 8.18 7.52 16.35
CA ALA A 169 8.62 6.26 16.96
C ALA A 169 9.25 5.31 15.93
N THR A 170 9.81 4.21 16.41
CA THR A 170 10.23 3.06 15.61
C THR A 170 9.72 1.79 16.28
N ALA A 171 9.11 0.91 15.49
CA ALA A 171 8.45 -0.30 15.96
C ALA A 171 8.88 -1.50 15.12
N THR A 172 8.98 -2.68 15.73
CA THR A 172 9.12 -3.94 14.99
C THR A 172 7.80 -4.70 15.03
N ILE A 173 7.17 -4.87 13.87
CA ILE A 173 5.84 -5.49 13.72
C ILE A 173 5.93 -6.55 12.63
N ALA A 174 5.39 -7.75 12.89
CA ALA A 174 5.46 -8.90 11.99
C ALA A 174 6.90 -9.24 11.49
N GLY A 175 7.94 -8.90 12.26
CA GLY A 175 9.34 -9.13 11.89
C GLY A 175 9.98 -8.04 11.02
N TYR A 176 9.28 -6.94 10.75
CA TYR A 176 9.77 -5.80 9.97
C TYR A 176 9.91 -4.57 10.88
N GLU A 177 10.97 -3.80 10.70
CA GLU A 177 11.14 -2.51 11.36
C GLU A 177 10.42 -1.41 10.58
N PHE A 178 9.57 -0.66 11.27
CA PHE A 178 8.84 0.49 10.74
C PHE A 178 9.16 1.75 11.53
N LYS A 179 9.31 2.86 10.81
CA LYS A 179 9.31 4.21 11.35
C LYS A 179 7.89 4.75 11.33
N LEU A 180 7.37 5.15 12.47
CA LEU A 180 6.04 5.72 12.58
C LEU A 180 6.11 7.24 12.41
N TYR A 181 5.29 7.78 11.51
CA TYR A 181 5.08 9.21 11.30
C TYR A 181 3.64 9.57 11.64
N SER A 182 3.40 10.84 11.97
CA SER A 182 2.05 11.36 12.16
C SER A 182 1.93 12.80 11.69
N GLY A 183 0.79 13.13 11.08
CA GLY A 183 0.41 14.49 10.71
C GLY A 183 -1.05 14.60 10.28
N PRO A 184 -1.60 15.83 10.20
CA PRO A 184 -2.97 16.05 9.78
C PRO A 184 -3.11 16.00 8.25
N ASN A 185 -4.25 15.48 7.79
CA ASN A 185 -4.75 15.61 6.42
C ASN A 185 -6.21 16.08 6.47
N GLY A 186 -6.39 17.40 6.49
CA GLY A 186 -7.70 18.00 6.78
C GLY A 186 -8.12 17.71 8.22
N ASP A 187 -9.33 17.19 8.38
CA ASP A 187 -9.88 16.80 9.70
C ASP A 187 -9.47 15.38 10.14
N THR A 188 -8.67 14.69 9.33
CA THR A 188 -8.20 13.32 9.60
C THR A 188 -6.77 13.35 10.14
N THR A 189 -6.48 12.54 11.17
CA THR A 189 -5.11 12.28 11.63
C THR A 189 -4.53 11.09 10.90
N VAL A 190 -3.40 11.29 10.22
CA VAL A 190 -2.69 10.24 9.47
C VAL A 190 -1.58 9.67 10.34
N TYR A 191 -1.55 8.35 10.47
CA TYR A 191 -0.43 7.57 10.99
C TYR A 191 0.17 6.75 9.86
N SER A 192 1.47 6.92 9.58
CA SER A 192 2.15 6.17 8.53
C SER A 192 3.30 5.34 9.11
N PHE A 193 3.17 4.03 9.07
CA PHE A 193 4.26 3.10 9.36
C PHE A 193 5.07 2.88 8.09
N VAL A 194 6.29 3.41 8.02
CA VAL A 194 7.16 3.25 6.84
C VAL A 194 8.26 2.24 7.11
N ALA A 195 8.29 1.15 6.34
CA ALA A 195 9.30 0.12 6.50
C ALA A 195 10.70 0.71 6.34
N SER A 196 11.60 0.43 7.29
CA SER A 196 13.00 0.86 7.23
C SER A 196 13.77 0.22 6.07
N THR A 197 13.27 -0.91 5.55
CA THR A 197 13.79 -1.61 4.38
C THR A 197 12.61 -2.09 3.54
N GLU A 198 12.70 -1.94 2.22
CA GLU A 198 11.68 -2.36 1.28
C GLU A 198 11.28 -3.84 1.49
N ALA A 199 9.98 -4.08 1.66
CA ALA A 199 9.41 -5.39 1.95
C ALA A 199 8.51 -5.86 0.79
N THR A 200 9.12 -6.52 -0.20
CA THR A 200 8.43 -7.03 -1.40
C THR A 200 7.64 -8.33 -1.18
N ASN A 201 7.76 -8.94 0.00
CA ASN A 201 7.10 -10.18 0.37
C ASN A 201 6.69 -10.13 1.85
N PHE A 202 5.58 -9.46 2.14
CA PHE A 202 5.02 -9.37 3.48
C PHE A 202 4.08 -10.54 3.77
N ASN A 203 4.14 -11.04 5.00
CA ASN A 203 3.18 -11.99 5.57
C ASN A 203 3.07 -11.71 7.08
N GLY A 204 1.91 -11.26 7.53
CA GLY A 204 1.71 -10.82 8.90
C GLY A 204 0.26 -10.51 9.22
N ASP A 205 0.02 -9.97 10.41
CA ASP A 205 -1.29 -9.55 10.88
C ASP A 205 -1.35 -8.02 10.99
N LEU A 206 -2.23 -7.37 10.21
CA LEU A 206 -2.37 -5.92 10.22
C LEU A 206 -2.97 -5.40 11.55
N MET A 207 -3.63 -6.27 12.32
CA MET A 207 -4.15 -5.92 13.65
C MET A 207 -3.02 -5.52 14.60
N ASP A 208 -1.80 -6.01 14.41
CA ASP A 208 -0.65 -5.66 15.24
C ASP A 208 -0.30 -4.15 15.15
N PHE A 209 -0.52 -3.52 14.00
CA PHE A 209 -0.32 -2.07 13.83
C PHE A 209 -1.38 -1.27 14.57
N LEU A 210 -2.65 -1.69 14.49
CA LEU A 210 -3.75 -1.04 15.22
C LEU A 210 -3.59 -1.19 16.73
N ASN A 211 -3.14 -2.36 17.20
CA ASN A 211 -2.81 -2.60 18.60
C ASN A 211 -1.63 -1.74 19.06
N TYR A 212 -0.61 -1.55 18.21
CA TYR A 212 0.49 -0.64 18.49
C TYR A 212 -0.02 0.79 18.71
N LEU A 213 -0.84 1.32 17.80
CA LEU A 213 -1.40 2.67 17.93
C LEU A 213 -2.27 2.81 19.18
N ALA A 214 -3.09 1.81 19.49
CA ALA A 214 -3.92 1.82 20.68
C ALA A 214 -3.09 1.86 21.97
N THR A 215 -1.96 1.16 21.99
CA THR A 215 -1.11 1.05 23.17
C THR A 215 -0.21 2.27 23.36
N ASN A 216 0.33 2.82 22.26
CA ASN A 216 1.42 3.79 22.32
C ASN A 216 0.99 5.22 21.96
N GLU A 217 -0.02 5.37 21.12
CA GLU A 217 -0.44 6.67 20.56
C GLU A 217 -1.84 7.11 21.04
N GLY A 218 -2.45 6.34 21.95
CA GLY A 218 -3.77 6.65 22.52
C GLY A 218 -4.93 6.51 21.52
N TRP A 219 -4.73 5.81 20.40
CA TRP A 219 -5.78 5.57 19.41
C TRP A 219 -6.88 4.65 19.96
N SER A 220 -8.14 4.97 19.70
CA SER A 220 -9.27 4.24 20.33
C SER A 220 -9.63 2.96 19.57
N THR A 221 -9.65 1.82 20.26
CA THR A 221 -10.17 0.55 19.72
C THR A 221 -11.70 0.52 19.61
N SER A 222 -12.40 1.59 20.02
CA SER A 222 -13.84 1.74 19.78
C SER A 222 -14.18 2.11 18.33
N GLN A 223 -13.17 2.48 17.54
CA GLN A 223 -13.30 2.86 16.14
C GLN A 223 -13.81 1.69 15.28
N TYR A 224 -14.35 2.03 14.11
CA TYR A 224 -14.73 1.13 13.04
C TYR A 224 -13.77 1.32 11.88
N ILE A 225 -13.24 0.21 11.35
CA ILE A 225 -12.55 0.22 10.06
C ILE A 225 -13.62 0.34 8.98
N ASN A 226 -13.60 1.43 8.22
CA ASN A 226 -14.53 1.68 7.12
C ASN A 226 -13.92 1.35 5.77
N VAL A 227 -12.59 1.35 5.68
CA VAL A 227 -11.84 1.09 4.45
C VAL A 227 -10.60 0.28 4.77
N LEU A 228 -10.28 -0.69 3.92
CA LEU A 228 -9.05 -1.47 3.98
C LEU A 228 -8.59 -1.74 2.55
N GLU A 229 -7.59 -0.99 2.13
CA GLU A 229 -7.08 -0.93 0.76
C GLU A 229 -5.58 -1.23 0.73
N ALA A 230 -5.09 -1.72 -0.41
CA ALA A 230 -3.66 -1.94 -0.64
C ALA A 230 -3.29 -1.60 -2.07
N GLY A 231 -2.34 -0.68 -2.25
CA GLY A 231 -2.02 -0.11 -3.55
C GLY A 231 -0.65 0.56 -3.63
N THR A 232 -0.54 1.51 -4.55
CA THR A 232 0.66 2.33 -4.76
C THR A 232 0.26 3.76 -5.07
N GLU A 233 0.91 4.73 -4.42
CA GLU A 233 0.77 6.15 -4.73
C GLU A 233 1.96 6.67 -5.55
N PRO A 234 1.85 6.79 -6.89
CA PRO A 234 2.90 7.35 -7.71
C PRO A 234 2.91 8.88 -7.70
N PHE A 235 4.09 9.46 -7.55
CA PHE A 235 4.35 10.90 -7.71
C PHE A 235 4.84 11.21 -9.12
N THR A 236 5.96 10.58 -9.52
CA THR A 236 6.61 10.75 -10.82
C THR A 236 7.39 9.51 -11.21
N GLY A 237 7.58 9.29 -12.51
CA GLY A 237 8.29 8.12 -13.04
C GLY A 237 7.84 7.79 -14.45
N SER A 238 8.57 6.89 -15.10
CA SER A 238 8.29 6.50 -16.49
C SER A 238 8.45 4.99 -16.70
N ASN A 239 7.62 4.45 -17.59
CA ASN A 239 7.53 3.03 -17.91
C ASN A 239 7.48 2.16 -16.65
N ALA A 240 6.74 2.66 -15.65
CA ALA A 240 6.66 2.04 -14.35
C ALA A 240 5.63 0.93 -14.37
N VAL A 241 5.95 -0.22 -13.77
CA VAL A 241 5.05 -1.37 -13.62
C VAL A 241 5.16 -1.84 -12.17
N PHE A 242 4.07 -1.67 -11.44
CA PHE A 242 3.83 -2.31 -10.15
C PHE A 242 3.08 -3.62 -10.39
N ASP A 243 3.73 -4.75 -10.11
CA ASP A 243 3.20 -6.08 -10.33
C ASP A 243 2.94 -6.78 -9.00
N VAL A 244 1.71 -7.19 -8.76
CA VAL A 244 1.29 -7.92 -7.55
C VAL A 244 1.04 -9.36 -7.91
N SER A 245 2.07 -10.18 -7.65
CA SER A 245 2.05 -11.62 -7.91
C SER A 245 1.15 -12.42 -6.95
N ALA A 246 0.90 -11.87 -5.75
CA ALA A 246 -0.08 -12.41 -4.80
C ALA A 246 -0.48 -11.35 -3.77
N TYR A 247 -1.78 -11.11 -3.63
CA TYR A 247 -2.33 -10.34 -2.52
C TYR A 247 -3.52 -11.07 -1.91
N SER A 248 -3.58 -11.12 -0.59
CA SER A 248 -4.78 -11.54 0.13
C SER A 248 -4.83 -10.87 1.50
N VAL A 249 -6.03 -10.44 1.89
CA VAL A 249 -6.32 -9.94 3.24
C VAL A 249 -7.69 -10.42 3.67
N SER A 250 -7.88 -10.68 4.96
CA SER A 250 -9.19 -10.96 5.54
C SER A 250 -9.31 -10.37 6.93
N ILE A 251 -10.54 -10.29 7.44
CA ILE A 251 -10.80 -9.93 8.84
C ILE A 251 -11.39 -11.14 9.54
N THR A 252 -10.74 -11.55 10.63
CA THR A 252 -11.25 -12.57 11.55
C THR A 252 -11.88 -11.89 12.74
N GLN A 253 -13.16 -12.14 12.96
CA GLN A 253 -13.88 -11.66 14.15
C GLN A 253 -13.93 -12.74 15.21
N GLY A 254 -13.80 -12.33 16.47
CA GLY A 254 -13.81 -13.19 17.63
C GLY A 254 -13.37 -12.40 18.86
N SER A 255 -13.85 -12.79 20.04
CA SER A 255 -13.48 -12.09 21.28
C SER A 255 -11.97 -12.10 21.47
N ALA A 256 -11.33 -10.93 21.31
CA ALA A 256 -9.92 -10.73 21.62
C ALA A 256 -9.72 -10.92 23.13
N VAL A 257 -9.39 -12.14 23.58
CA VAL A 257 -8.81 -12.37 24.89
C VAL A 257 -7.33 -12.67 24.69
N LYS A 258 -6.54 -11.61 24.58
CA LYS A 258 -5.12 -11.67 24.93
C LYS A 258 -4.70 -10.37 25.59
N VAL A 259 -5.30 -10.09 26.75
CA VAL A 259 -4.67 -9.22 27.74
C VAL A 259 -3.46 -9.99 28.27
N ILE A 260 -2.26 -9.65 27.78
CA ILE A 260 -1.03 -10.03 28.50
C ILE A 260 -1.03 -9.17 29.75
N ALA A 261 -1.62 -9.69 30.83
CA ALA A 261 -1.44 -9.13 32.16
C ALA A 261 0.01 -9.37 32.56
N SER A 262 0.80 -8.30 32.56
CA SER A 262 2.13 -8.28 33.19
C SER A 262 1.97 -8.55 34.68
N SER A 263 2.21 -9.79 35.11
CA SER A 263 2.30 -10.15 36.52
C SER A 263 3.63 -9.65 37.08
N SER A 264 3.64 -8.45 37.66
CA SER A 264 4.73 -7.96 38.49
C SER A 264 4.61 -8.55 39.90
N THR A 265 5.33 -9.63 40.17
CA THR A 265 5.63 -10.05 41.55
C THR A 265 6.84 -9.26 42.07
N PRO A 266 6.77 -8.65 43.26
CA PRO A 266 7.88 -7.89 43.82
C PRO A 266 8.92 -8.84 44.44
N VAL A 267 10.18 -8.73 44.01
CA VAL A 267 11.31 -9.41 44.66
C VAL A 267 12.07 -8.40 45.51
N SER A 268 12.16 -8.72 46.80
CA SER A 268 12.88 -7.96 47.83
C SER A 268 14.38 -7.82 47.54
N THR A 269 14.86 -6.65 47.94
CA THR A 269 16.25 -6.21 48.00
C THR A 269 17.14 -7.09 48.88
N SER A 270 18.33 -7.42 48.39
CA SER A 270 19.50 -7.54 49.28
C SER A 270 20.76 -7.00 48.60
N LYS A 271 21.48 -6.22 49.39
CA LYS A 271 22.65 -5.40 49.09
C LYS A 271 23.91 -6.19 49.43
N ALA A 272 24.89 -6.24 48.52
CA ALA A 272 26.27 -6.54 48.86
C ALA A 272 27.23 -5.71 47.99
N THR A 273 28.21 -5.11 48.65
CA THR A 273 29.20 -4.13 48.14
C THR A 273 30.54 -4.85 47.85
N PRO A 274 31.63 -4.18 47.41
CA PRO A 274 32.42 -4.58 46.25
C PRO A 274 33.72 -5.30 46.62
N THR A 275 34.38 -5.93 45.65
CA THR A 275 35.80 -6.32 45.81
C THR A 275 36.58 -6.04 44.52
N THR A 276 37.67 -5.32 44.74
CA THR A 276 38.75 -4.89 43.85
C THR A 276 39.52 -6.05 43.23
N THR A 277 40.10 -5.86 42.02
CA THR A 277 41.58 -5.79 41.79
C THR A 277 41.96 -5.91 40.29
N SER A 278 42.63 -4.87 39.79
CA SER A 278 43.75 -4.76 38.83
C SER A 278 43.72 -5.32 37.39
N THR A 279 43.63 -4.36 36.44
CA THR A 279 44.55 -4.04 35.32
C THR A 279 45.37 -5.14 34.63
N ILE A 280 45.19 -5.23 33.30
CA ILE A 280 46.31 -5.28 32.34
C ILE A 280 45.99 -4.36 31.13
N LYS A 281 47.00 -3.59 30.77
CA LYS A 281 47.08 -2.57 29.72
C LYS A 281 47.44 -3.23 28.39
N ALA A 282 46.75 -2.91 27.30
CA ALA A 282 47.26 -3.10 25.95
C ALA A 282 46.87 -1.90 25.07
N THR A 283 47.90 -1.18 24.67
CA THR A 283 47.92 -0.02 23.80
C THR A 283 47.86 -0.46 22.35
N SER A 284 47.03 0.17 21.52
CA SER A 284 47.33 0.31 20.09
C SER A 284 46.79 1.63 19.57
N THR A 285 47.72 2.48 19.20
CA THR A 285 47.56 3.78 18.55
C THR A 285 47.63 3.54 17.05
N VAL A 286 46.64 3.98 16.28
CA VAL A 286 46.84 4.21 14.83
C VAL A 286 46.35 5.59 14.46
N LYS A 287 47.29 6.32 13.85
CA LYS A 287 47.29 7.73 13.48
C LYS A 287 46.28 8.06 12.39
N THR A 288 45.68 9.22 12.56
CA THR A 288 45.13 10.09 11.52
C THR A 288 46.25 10.55 10.57
N THR A 289 46.07 10.40 9.26
CA THR A 289 46.79 11.20 8.26
C THR A 289 45.82 11.62 7.17
N VAL A 290 45.53 12.92 7.16
CA VAL A 290 44.93 13.65 6.05
C VAL A 290 46.07 14.05 5.13
N ALA A 291 45.98 13.74 3.84
CA ALA A 291 46.88 14.26 2.82
C ALA A 291 46.07 14.71 1.61
N ALA A 292 46.20 16.00 1.30
CA ALA A 292 45.61 16.71 0.19
C ALA A 292 46.67 17.04 -0.85
N VAL A 293 46.44 16.84 -2.15
CA VAL A 293 47.15 17.45 -3.31
C VAL A 293 46.31 17.19 -4.60
N PRO A 294 46.39 17.96 -5.70
CA PRO A 294 46.27 19.40 -5.89
C PRO A 294 45.17 19.79 -6.91
N THR A 295 44.96 21.10 -7.04
CA THR A 295 44.13 21.82 -8.01
C THR A 295 44.81 21.97 -9.39
N SER A 296 44.01 22.00 -10.46
CA SER A 296 44.38 22.64 -11.73
C SER A 296 43.26 23.56 -12.24
N LYS A 297 43.65 24.79 -12.56
CA LYS A 297 42.86 25.92 -13.08
C LYS A 297 42.24 25.62 -14.46
N ALA A 298 41.04 26.15 -14.69
CA ALA A 298 40.68 26.78 -15.95
C ALA A 298 39.71 27.96 -15.69
N THR A 299 39.99 29.08 -16.34
CA THR A 299 39.36 30.40 -16.19
C THR A 299 38.45 30.65 -17.38
N SER A 300 37.24 31.19 -17.17
CA SER A 300 36.63 32.19 -18.07
C SER A 300 35.44 32.91 -17.43
N SER A 301 35.73 34.18 -17.09
CA SER A 301 34.90 35.40 -17.03
C SER A 301 33.36 35.38 -17.19
N LYS A 302 32.71 35.76 -16.08
CA LYS A 302 31.68 36.81 -15.83
C LYS A 302 30.83 37.36 -16.98
N THR A 303 29.52 37.45 -16.75
CA THR A 303 28.76 38.72 -16.80
C THR A 303 27.63 38.69 -15.75
N SER A 304 27.49 39.78 -15.01
CA SER A 304 26.60 40.00 -13.87
C SER A 304 25.31 40.72 -14.27
N VAL A 305 24.18 40.37 -13.66
CA VAL A 305 23.11 41.35 -13.33
C VAL A 305 22.51 40.98 -11.97
N ALA A 306 22.45 41.97 -11.08
CA ALA A 306 21.91 41.87 -9.73
C ALA A 306 20.42 42.19 -9.71
N ALA A 307 19.65 41.48 -8.89
CA ALA A 307 18.35 41.95 -8.40
C ALA A 307 18.13 41.46 -6.96
N VAL A 308 18.36 42.41 -6.05
CA VAL A 308 17.83 42.64 -4.71
C VAL A 308 16.89 41.56 -4.12
N ALA A 309 17.30 41.02 -2.97
CA ALA A 309 16.47 40.25 -2.06
C ALA A 309 15.66 41.17 -1.13
N THR A 310 14.36 40.91 -1.02
CA THR A 310 13.49 41.38 0.06
C THR A 310 12.79 40.17 0.66
N SER A 311 12.74 40.13 1.99
CA SER A 311 12.23 39.03 2.81
C SER A 311 10.74 39.18 3.17
N THR A 312 10.11 38.02 3.44
CA THR A 312 8.82 37.72 4.13
C THR A 312 7.49 37.89 3.36
N PRO A 313 6.42 37.11 3.69
CA PRO A 313 6.32 35.89 4.51
C PRO A 313 5.87 34.64 3.70
N ALA A 314 5.83 33.49 4.37
CA ALA A 314 5.41 32.20 3.83
C ALA A 314 4.06 32.25 3.10
N SER A 315 4.04 31.86 1.83
CA SER A 315 2.82 31.61 1.07
C SER A 315 2.21 30.30 1.56
N SER A 316 1.03 30.40 2.16
CA SER A 316 0.10 29.28 2.26
C SER A 316 -0.16 28.73 0.86
N SER A 317 0.02 27.41 0.70
CA SER A 317 -0.32 26.69 -0.52
C SER A 317 -1.83 26.53 -0.60
N THR A 318 -2.54 27.47 -1.20
CA THR A 318 -3.90 27.25 -1.71
C THR A 318 -3.82 26.55 -3.06
N GLY A 319 -3.40 25.29 -3.05
CA GLY A 319 -3.71 24.35 -4.12
C GLY A 319 -4.79 23.43 -3.56
N SER A 320 -6.00 23.48 -4.11
CA SER A 320 -7.04 22.50 -3.78
C SER A 320 -6.49 21.12 -4.13
N VAL A 321 -6.14 20.33 -3.12
CA VAL A 321 -5.76 18.92 -3.30
C VAL A 321 -7.04 18.19 -3.74
N PRO A 322 -7.04 17.44 -4.86
CA PRO A 322 -8.25 16.76 -5.31
C PRO A 322 -8.71 15.70 -4.30
N LEU A 323 -10.02 15.49 -4.20
CA LEU A 323 -10.62 14.42 -3.41
C LEU A 323 -10.23 13.04 -3.99
N TYR A 324 -9.57 12.19 -3.23
CA TYR A 324 -9.30 10.78 -3.52
C TYR A 324 -10.44 9.86 -3.03
N GLY A 325 -10.56 8.67 -3.61
CA GLY A 325 -11.48 7.63 -3.15
C GLY A 325 -12.60 7.24 -4.12
N ASN A 326 -13.42 6.28 -3.67
CA ASN A 326 -14.19 5.33 -4.49
C ASN A 326 -15.38 5.91 -5.29
N CYS A 327 -15.55 7.23 -5.30
CA CYS A 327 -16.61 7.91 -6.03
C CYS A 327 -16.22 8.10 -7.50
N THR A 328 -16.95 7.46 -8.42
CA THR A 328 -16.61 7.58 -9.85
C THR A 328 -17.09 8.91 -10.43
N GLY A 329 -16.18 9.67 -11.05
CA GLY A 329 -16.44 10.61 -12.18
C GLY A 329 -17.55 11.65 -12.04
N GLY A 330 -18.05 11.89 -10.83
CA GLY A 330 -19.33 12.55 -10.58
C GLY A 330 -20.27 11.65 -9.77
N LEU A 331 -20.03 11.56 -8.46
CA LEU A 331 -20.96 11.18 -7.39
C LEU A 331 -21.66 9.81 -7.47
N ALA A 332 -21.35 8.95 -8.44
CA ALA A 332 -21.99 7.65 -8.58
C ALA A 332 -21.07 6.51 -8.11
N CYS A 333 -21.60 5.65 -7.24
CA CYS A 333 -20.99 4.40 -6.83
C CYS A 333 -21.61 3.24 -7.63
N ALA A 334 -20.82 2.20 -7.94
CA ALA A 334 -21.35 0.98 -8.54
C ALA A 334 -22.43 0.33 -7.65
N THR A 335 -22.30 0.49 -6.34
CA THR A 335 -23.29 0.17 -5.30
C THR A 335 -23.17 1.18 -4.16
N GLY A 336 -24.29 1.72 -3.67
CA GLY A 336 -24.30 2.66 -2.53
C GLY A 336 -24.34 4.15 -2.93
N THR A 337 -24.08 5.02 -1.96
CA THR A 337 -24.06 6.49 -2.13
C THR A 337 -22.64 7.01 -1.95
N CYS A 338 -22.20 7.90 -2.84
CA CYS A 338 -20.93 8.61 -2.66
C CYS A 338 -21.06 9.65 -1.54
N VAL A 339 -20.17 9.60 -0.55
CA VAL A 339 -20.13 10.53 0.57
C VAL A 339 -18.71 11.07 0.72
N GLU A 340 -18.57 12.40 0.65
CA GLU A 340 -17.35 13.10 1.04
C GLU A 340 -17.09 12.88 2.53
N GLN A 341 -15.93 12.33 2.84
CA GLN A 341 -15.51 12.06 4.22
C GLN A 341 -14.78 13.28 4.79
N ASN A 342 -13.88 13.85 4.01
CA ASN A 342 -13.20 15.10 4.29
C ASN A 342 -12.86 15.78 2.95
N ALA A 343 -12.28 16.98 3.01
CA ALA A 343 -11.92 17.75 1.82
C ALA A 343 -10.97 17.05 0.83
N TYR A 344 -10.41 15.91 1.22
CA TYR A 344 -9.45 15.12 0.47
C TYR A 344 -9.93 13.70 0.21
N TYR A 345 -10.92 13.15 0.92
CA TYR A 345 -11.35 11.76 0.75
C TYR A 345 -12.86 11.62 0.56
N SER A 346 -13.27 10.72 -0.34
CA SER A 346 -14.66 10.36 -0.58
C SER A 346 -14.83 8.84 -0.64
N GLN A 347 -15.95 8.32 -0.12
CA GLN A 347 -16.19 6.89 -0.05
C GLN A 347 -17.59 6.51 -0.52
N CYS A 348 -17.71 5.31 -1.08
CA CYS A 348 -19.00 4.68 -1.34
C CYS A 348 -19.50 4.02 -0.06
N VAL A 349 -20.54 4.58 0.55
CA VAL A 349 -21.22 3.94 1.68
C VAL A 349 -22.37 3.10 1.14
N ALA A 350 -22.58 1.91 1.73
CA ALA A 350 -23.77 1.12 1.44
C ALA A 350 -25.05 1.94 1.71
N ALA A 351 -26.06 1.78 0.85
CA ALA A 351 -27.37 2.41 1.05
C ALA A 351 -28.15 1.76 2.19
#